data_AF-A0A8B3C9U9-F1
#
_entry.id   AF-A0A8B3C9U9-F1
#
_cell.length_a   1.000
_cell.length_b   1.000
_cell.length_c   1.000
_cell.angle_alpha   90.00
_cell.angle_beta   90.00
_cell.angle_gamma   90.00
#
_symmetry.space_group_name_H-M   'P 1'
#
loop_
_entity.id
_entity.type
_entity.pdbx_description
1 polymer ?
#
loop_
_entity_poly.entity_id
_entity_poly.type
_entity_poly.pdbx_seq_one_letter_code
_entity_poly.pdbx_strand_id
1 'polypeptide(L)'
;MKEKNESWLLSPHAAYHLELSIDFLHTRPVMDIGANEIPAELLQTWIAPGPKELLIRMADGSAGPNETMPYEVFARAHERHDRSYAEMLEREFHTPAATVNRNFLLYQEILRIVARLREKRIEVPPFAVFNFVNYPITVPAAREYAWKHGIPSV
;
A
#
# COMPACT_ATOMS: atom_id res chain seq x y z
N MET A 1 -11.30 25.63 -6.79
CA MET A 1 -10.31 24.93 -7.64
C MET A 1 -10.97 23.64 -8.10
N LYS A 2 -11.10 23.39 -9.41
CA LYS A 2 -11.64 22.12 -9.90
C LYS A 2 -10.58 21.05 -9.69
N GLU A 3 -10.89 20.00 -8.95
CA GLU A 3 -10.13 18.75 -9.00
C GLU A 3 -10.07 18.32 -10.47
N LYS A 4 -8.89 18.43 -11.08
CA LYS A 4 -8.65 17.74 -12.34
C LYS A 4 -8.67 16.27 -11.98
N ASN A 5 -9.72 15.58 -12.40
CA ASN A 5 -9.72 14.12 -12.43
C ASN A 5 -8.60 13.74 -13.41
N GLU A 6 -7.38 13.50 -12.92
CA GLU A 6 -6.19 13.15 -13.72
C GLU A 6 -6.24 11.69 -14.21
N SER A 7 -7.34 10.99 -13.95
CA SER A 7 -7.58 9.60 -14.38
C SER A 7 -7.46 9.38 -15.89
N TRP A 8 -7.67 10.42 -16.73
CA TRP A 8 -7.50 10.34 -18.19
C TRP A 8 -6.04 10.25 -18.66
N LEU A 9 -5.06 10.49 -17.78
CA LEU A 9 -3.64 10.34 -18.10
C LEU A 9 -3.10 8.93 -17.83
N LEU A 10 -3.87 8.09 -17.13
CA LEU A 10 -3.51 6.69 -16.93
C LEU A 10 -3.63 5.92 -18.26
N SER A 11 -2.70 5.00 -18.47
CA SER A 11 -2.91 3.97 -19.49
C SER A 11 -4.17 3.16 -19.15
N PRO A 12 -4.89 2.61 -20.15
CA PRO A 12 -6.08 1.78 -19.88
C PRO A 12 -5.80 0.63 -18.89
N HIS A 13 -4.59 0.05 -18.96
CA HIS A 13 -4.14 -0.97 -18.02
C HIS A 13 -4.01 -0.44 -16.59
N ALA A 14 -3.36 0.71 -16.41
CA ALA A 14 -3.22 1.33 -15.08
C ALA A 14 -4.56 1.79 -14.50
N ALA A 15 -5.44 2.35 -15.33
CA ALA A 15 -6.79 2.75 -14.93
C ALA A 15 -7.61 1.55 -14.43
N TYR A 16 -7.63 0.46 -15.21
CA TYR A 16 -8.31 -0.79 -14.84
C TYR A 16 -7.80 -1.34 -13.49
N HIS A 17 -6.48 -1.41 -13.31
CA HIS A 17 -5.93 -1.91 -12.06
C HIS A 17 -6.15 -0.97 -10.88
N LEU A 18 -6.17 0.34 -11.09
CA LEU A 18 -6.54 1.29 -10.04
C LEU A 18 -8.00 1.09 -9.61
N GLU A 19 -8.93 0.94 -10.54
CA GLU A 19 -10.34 0.66 -10.25
C GLU A 19 -10.50 -0.63 -9.44
N LEU A 20 -9.90 -1.74 -9.89
CA LEU A 20 -9.93 -3.00 -9.13
C LEU A 20 -9.32 -2.87 -7.73
N SER A 21 -8.28 -2.06 -7.58
CA SER A 21 -7.65 -1.80 -6.28
C SER A 21 -8.61 -1.07 -5.37
N ILE A 22 -9.28 -0.03 -5.88
CA ILE A 22 -10.26 0.74 -5.13
C ILE A 22 -11.45 -0.16 -4.73
N ASP A 23 -11.96 -0.98 -5.64
CA ASP A 23 -13.05 -1.91 -5.35
C ASP A 23 -12.65 -2.92 -4.26
N PHE A 24 -11.45 -3.48 -4.35
CA PHE A 24 -10.91 -4.38 -3.33
C PHE A 24 -10.84 -3.70 -1.95
N LEU A 25 -10.33 -2.48 -1.88
CA LEU A 25 -10.26 -1.69 -0.63
C LEU A 25 -11.64 -1.34 -0.06
N HIS A 26 -12.70 -1.38 -0.89
CA HIS A 26 -14.09 -1.14 -0.49
C HIS A 26 -14.84 -2.37 0.03
N THR A 27 -14.30 -3.58 -0.16
CA THR A 27 -15.00 -4.83 0.20
C THR A 27 -15.35 -4.95 1.69
N ARG A 28 -14.55 -4.35 2.57
CA ARG A 28 -14.71 -4.35 4.03
C ARG A 28 -13.86 -3.24 4.66
N PRO A 29 -13.86 -3.05 6.00
CA PRO A 29 -12.94 -2.11 6.64
C PRO A 29 -11.49 -2.42 6.26
N VAL A 30 -10.76 -1.39 5.81
CA VAL A 30 -9.44 -1.57 5.19
C VAL A 30 -8.43 -2.20 6.17
N MET A 31 -8.58 -1.89 7.45
CA MET A 31 -7.70 -2.38 8.52
C MET A 31 -7.80 -3.90 8.76
N ASP A 32 -8.88 -4.52 8.31
CA ASP A 32 -9.16 -5.95 8.51
C ASP A 32 -8.63 -6.82 7.36
N ILE A 33 -8.14 -6.20 6.29
CA ILE A 33 -7.65 -6.91 5.12
C ILE A 33 -6.23 -7.44 5.39
N GLY A 34 -6.09 -8.77 5.41
CA GLY A 34 -4.82 -9.47 5.57
C GLY A 34 -4.03 -9.58 4.26
N ALA A 35 -2.70 -9.64 4.38
CA ALA A 35 -1.78 -9.80 3.23
C ALA A 35 -2.07 -11.02 2.34
N ASN A 36 -2.55 -12.10 2.95
CA ASN A 36 -2.91 -13.35 2.26
C ASN A 36 -4.16 -13.18 1.37
N GLU A 37 -4.97 -12.15 1.62
CA GLU A 37 -6.23 -11.92 0.90
C GLU A 37 -6.05 -11.04 -0.34
N ILE A 38 -4.90 -10.35 -0.47
CA ILE A 38 -4.60 -9.50 -1.62
C ILE A 38 -4.49 -10.37 -2.88
N PRO A 39 -5.27 -10.15 -3.95
CA PRO A 39 -5.14 -10.89 -5.20
C PRO A 39 -3.73 -10.75 -5.80
N ALA A 40 -3.21 -11.81 -6.44
CA ALA A 40 -1.86 -11.78 -7.02
C ALA A 40 -1.71 -10.70 -8.10
N GLU A 41 -2.75 -10.46 -8.88
CA GLU A 41 -2.79 -9.40 -9.90
C GLU A 41 -2.69 -8.00 -9.30
N LEU A 42 -3.29 -7.76 -8.13
CA LEU A 42 -3.25 -6.46 -7.45
C LEU A 42 -1.92 -6.27 -6.70
N LEU A 43 -1.41 -7.32 -6.07
CA LEU A 43 -0.14 -7.27 -5.36
C LEU A 43 1.00 -6.73 -6.25
N GLN A 44 1.09 -7.22 -7.48
CA GLN A 44 2.18 -6.84 -8.39
C GLN A 44 2.05 -5.39 -8.87
N THR A 45 0.83 -4.92 -9.09
CA THR A 45 0.58 -3.55 -9.55
C THR A 45 0.83 -2.52 -8.43
N TRP A 46 0.67 -2.92 -7.17
CA TRP A 46 0.91 -2.03 -6.03
C TRP A 46 2.38 -1.86 -5.64
N ILE A 47 3.30 -2.65 -6.21
CA ILE A 47 4.73 -2.57 -5.89
C ILE A 47 5.39 -1.55 -6.82
N ALA A 48 5.88 -0.45 -6.24
CA ALA A 48 6.70 0.51 -6.95
C ALA A 48 8.12 -0.07 -7.18
N PRO A 49 8.75 0.07 -8.36
CA PRO A 49 10.12 -0.38 -8.59
C PRO A 49 11.15 0.30 -7.67
N GLY A 50 11.03 1.60 -7.45
CA GLY A 50 11.85 2.40 -6.55
C GLY A 50 10.97 3.34 -5.72
N PRO A 51 10.58 2.97 -4.50
CA PRO A 51 9.56 3.71 -3.76
C PRO A 51 10.10 5.02 -3.19
N LYS A 52 11.41 5.08 -2.87
CA LYS A 52 12.06 6.33 -2.44
C LYS A 52 12.22 7.28 -3.62
N GLU A 53 12.66 6.76 -4.76
CA GLU A 53 12.80 7.49 -6.02
C GLU A 53 11.45 8.01 -6.50
N LEU A 54 10.39 7.21 -6.36
CA LEU A 54 9.02 7.65 -6.66
C LEU A 54 8.61 8.83 -5.79
N LEU A 55 8.83 8.78 -4.46
CA LEU A 55 8.52 9.91 -3.58
C LEU A 55 9.28 11.18 -3.97
N ILE A 56 10.56 11.06 -4.35
CA ILE A 56 11.38 12.19 -4.83
C ILE A 56 10.77 12.77 -6.11
N ARG A 57 10.45 11.91 -7.08
CA ARG A 57 9.88 12.32 -8.37
C ARG A 57 8.45 12.87 -8.27
N MET A 58 7.70 12.43 -7.27
CA MET A 58 6.40 13.04 -6.97
C MET A 58 6.57 14.43 -6.36
N ALA A 59 7.58 14.62 -5.50
CA ALA A 59 7.86 15.92 -4.89
C ALA A 59 8.38 16.95 -5.92
N ASP A 60 9.13 16.52 -6.93
CA ASP A 60 9.63 17.39 -8.01
C ASP A 60 8.69 17.50 -9.23
N GLY A 61 7.58 16.76 -9.24
CA GLY A 61 6.58 16.77 -10.31
C GLY A 61 6.98 16.03 -11.59
N SER A 62 8.08 15.25 -11.57
CA SER A 62 8.56 14.47 -12.72
C SER A 62 8.00 13.04 -12.79
N ALA A 63 7.24 12.60 -11.78
CA ALA A 63 6.57 11.31 -11.81
C ALA A 63 5.36 11.33 -12.76
N GLY A 64 5.34 10.41 -13.73
CA GLY A 64 4.21 10.21 -14.61
C GLY A 64 3.04 9.52 -13.88
N PRO A 65 1.80 9.67 -14.39
CA PRO A 65 0.60 9.18 -13.71
C PRO A 65 0.54 7.66 -13.57
N ASN A 66 1.09 6.91 -14.54
CA ASN A 66 1.20 5.44 -14.39
C ASN A 66 2.19 5.05 -13.28
N GLU A 67 3.22 5.88 -13.04
CA GLU A 67 4.27 5.60 -12.07
C GLU A 67 3.80 5.91 -10.64
N THR A 68 2.86 6.84 -10.48
CA THR A 68 2.28 7.20 -9.18
C THR A 68 1.17 6.26 -8.73
N MET A 69 0.67 5.37 -9.59
CA MET A 69 -0.43 4.46 -9.24
C MET A 69 -0.19 3.63 -7.95
N PRO A 70 1.00 3.04 -7.70
CA PRO A 70 1.29 2.40 -6.41
C PRO A 70 1.09 3.31 -5.19
N TYR A 71 1.44 4.59 -5.33
CA TYR A 71 1.23 5.58 -4.28
C TYR A 71 -0.25 5.99 -4.17
N GLU A 72 -0.96 6.11 -5.28
CA GLU A 72 -2.40 6.41 -5.29
C GLU A 72 -3.19 5.33 -4.53
N VAL A 73 -2.94 4.05 -4.81
CA VAL A 73 -3.58 2.94 -4.09
C VAL A 73 -3.28 3.03 -2.59
N PHE A 74 -2.01 3.27 -2.24
CA PHE A 74 -1.61 3.47 -0.85
C PHE A 74 -2.34 4.65 -0.21
N ALA A 75 -2.43 5.80 -0.89
CA ALA A 75 -3.06 7.01 -0.39
C ALA A 75 -4.56 6.79 -0.14
N ARG A 76 -5.26 6.07 -1.03
CA ARG A 76 -6.67 5.69 -0.85
C ARG A 76 -6.86 4.74 0.33
N ALA A 77 -5.98 3.76 0.49
CA ALA A 77 -6.00 2.88 1.65
C ALA A 77 -5.74 3.66 2.95
N HIS A 78 -4.81 4.61 2.91
CA HIS A 78 -4.44 5.47 4.04
C HIS A 78 -5.59 6.40 4.46
N GLU A 79 -6.26 7.04 3.52
CA GLU A 79 -7.42 7.88 3.79
C GLU A 79 -8.55 7.05 4.44
N ARG A 80 -8.82 5.85 3.91
CA ARG A 80 -9.81 4.93 4.49
C ARG A 80 -9.43 4.50 5.91
N HIS A 81 -8.16 4.18 6.13
CA HIS A 81 -7.65 3.83 7.46
C HIS A 81 -7.88 4.97 8.45
N ASP A 82 -7.48 6.20 8.10
CA ASP A 82 -7.63 7.34 8.99
C ASP A 82 -9.10 7.60 9.33
N ARG A 83 -10.02 7.44 8.37
CA ARG A 83 -11.46 7.50 8.64
C ARG A 83 -11.93 6.42 9.61
N SER A 84 -11.60 5.16 9.36
CA SER A 84 -11.99 4.06 10.26
C SER A 84 -11.39 4.19 11.66
N TYR A 85 -10.16 4.72 11.75
CA TYR A 85 -9.51 4.96 13.04
C TYR A 85 -10.11 6.17 13.78
N ALA A 86 -10.48 7.24 13.07
CA ALA A 86 -11.21 8.37 13.63
C ALA A 86 -12.57 7.94 14.19
N GLU A 87 -13.32 7.12 13.44
CA GLU A 87 -14.59 6.53 13.88
C GLU A 87 -14.41 5.70 15.16
N MET A 88 -13.40 4.82 15.21
CA MET A 88 -13.12 3.99 16.38
C MET A 88 -12.72 4.82 17.62
N LEU A 89 -12.02 5.95 17.42
CA LEU A 89 -11.61 6.83 18.51
C LEU A 89 -12.67 7.89 18.87
N GLU A 90 -13.79 7.94 18.15
CA GLU A 90 -14.83 8.97 18.28
C GLU A 90 -14.26 10.40 18.24
N ARG A 91 -13.22 10.64 17.44
CA ARG A 91 -12.56 11.94 17.32
C ARG A 91 -11.87 12.10 15.98
N GLU A 92 -11.57 13.34 15.61
CA GLU A 92 -10.74 13.61 14.43
C GLU A 92 -9.38 12.91 14.54
N PHE A 93 -8.98 12.27 13.46
CA PHE A 93 -7.68 11.64 13.34
C PHE A 93 -7.15 11.80 11.92
N HIS A 94 -5.95 12.36 11.82
CA HIS A 94 -5.21 12.48 10.57
C HIS A 94 -3.74 12.16 10.83
N THR A 95 -3.19 11.26 10.03
CA THR A 95 -1.78 10.95 10.08
C THR A 95 -0.96 12.12 9.54
N PRO A 96 0.08 12.60 10.24
CA PRO A 96 0.91 13.69 9.75
C PRO A 96 1.58 13.35 8.41
N ALA A 97 1.68 14.32 7.49
CA ALA A 97 2.24 14.13 6.15
C ALA A 97 3.63 13.46 6.14
N ALA A 98 4.51 13.83 7.08
CA ALA A 98 5.84 13.20 7.21
C ALA A 98 5.75 11.70 7.57
N THR A 99 4.70 11.29 8.28
CA THR A 99 4.43 9.89 8.63
C THR A 99 3.82 9.13 7.46
N VAL A 100 3.01 9.78 6.63
CA VAL A 100 2.42 9.17 5.41
C VAL A 100 3.50 8.64 4.48
N ASN A 101 4.54 9.43 4.18
CA ASN A 101 5.66 8.99 3.34
C ASN A 101 6.43 7.82 3.96
N ARG A 102 6.62 7.83 5.28
CA ARG A 102 7.24 6.70 5.99
C ARG A 102 6.37 5.44 5.89
N ASN A 103 5.06 5.58 6.08
CA ASN A 103 4.08 4.50 5.94
C ASN A 103 4.09 3.94 4.52
N PHE A 104 4.25 4.79 3.49
CA PHE A 104 4.38 4.30 2.11
C PHE A 104 5.61 3.38 1.96
N LEU A 105 6.77 3.76 2.50
CA LEU A 105 7.97 2.92 2.41
C LEU A 105 7.79 1.58 3.14
N LEU A 106 7.16 1.58 4.32
CA LEU A 106 6.89 0.36 5.09
C LEU A 106 5.83 -0.52 4.43
N TYR A 107 4.80 0.08 3.85
CA TYR A 107 3.80 -0.59 3.01
C TYR A 107 4.48 -1.33 1.85
N GLN A 108 5.34 -0.62 1.12
CA GLN A 108 6.09 -1.19 -0.01
C GLN A 108 7.02 -2.34 0.42
N GLU A 109 7.60 -2.26 1.61
CA GLU A 109 8.41 -3.35 2.16
C GLU A 109 7.57 -4.60 2.45
N ILE A 110 6.42 -4.45 3.13
CA ILE A 110 5.51 -5.57 3.42
C ILE A 110 5.04 -6.22 2.11
N LEU A 111 4.63 -5.42 1.10
CA LEU A 111 4.19 -5.96 -0.19
C LEU A 111 5.29 -6.79 -0.87
N ARG A 112 6.55 -6.34 -0.85
CA ARG A 112 7.66 -7.10 -1.44
C ARG A 112 7.94 -8.39 -0.68
N ILE A 113 7.85 -8.38 0.64
CA ILE A 113 7.93 -9.60 1.46
C ILE A 113 6.83 -10.59 1.04
N VAL A 114 5.59 -10.12 0.94
CA VAL A 114 4.44 -10.94 0.53
C VAL A 114 4.63 -11.50 -0.88
N ALA A 115 5.09 -10.69 -1.82
CA ALA A 115 5.39 -11.13 -3.19
C ALA A 115 6.47 -12.24 -3.20
N ARG A 116 7.58 -12.05 -2.48
CA ARG A 116 8.67 -13.03 -2.35
C ARG A 116 8.22 -14.34 -1.72
N LEU A 117 7.35 -14.29 -0.71
CA LEU A 117 6.77 -15.47 -0.08
C LEU A 117 5.94 -16.26 -1.11
N ARG A 118 5.06 -15.57 -1.86
CA ARG A 118 4.23 -16.19 -2.90
C ARG A 118 5.05 -16.78 -4.04
N GLU A 119 6.07 -16.07 -4.51
CA GLU A 119 7.02 -16.56 -5.53
C GLU A 119 7.67 -17.88 -5.12
N LYS A 120 8.03 -18.00 -3.83
CA LYS A 120 8.60 -19.22 -3.25
C LYS A 120 7.57 -20.26 -2.82
N ARG A 121 6.27 -20.02 -3.05
CA ARG A 121 5.15 -20.88 -2.62
C ARG A 121 5.14 -21.13 -1.12
N ILE A 122 5.57 -20.13 -0.34
CA ILE A 122 5.51 -20.13 1.12
C ILE A 122 4.18 -19.51 1.52
N GLU A 123 3.54 -20.08 2.54
CA GLU A 123 2.31 -19.53 3.10
C GLU A 123 2.53 -18.06 3.53
N VAL A 124 1.57 -17.20 3.21
CA VAL A 124 1.61 -15.80 3.62
C VAL A 124 0.76 -15.66 4.88
N PRO A 125 1.33 -15.30 6.04
CA PRO A 125 0.55 -14.93 7.21
C PRO A 125 -0.35 -13.72 6.91
N PRO A 126 -1.48 -13.56 7.62
CA PRO A 126 -2.38 -12.42 7.44
C PRO A 126 -1.79 -11.14 8.06
N PHE A 127 -0.64 -10.68 7.57
CA PHE A 127 -0.05 -9.42 8.01
C PHE A 127 -1.03 -8.28 7.75
N ALA A 128 -1.21 -7.40 8.73
CA ALA A 128 -2.11 -6.26 8.63
C ALA A 128 -1.49 -5.14 7.76
N VAL A 129 -1.51 -5.34 6.43
CA VAL A 129 -0.84 -4.47 5.44
C VAL A 129 -1.40 -3.05 5.44
N PHE A 130 -2.69 -2.88 5.75
CA PHE A 130 -3.35 -1.57 5.73
C PHE A 130 -3.67 -1.02 7.11
N ASN A 131 -3.21 -1.67 8.18
CA ASN A 131 -3.31 -1.15 9.53
C ASN A 131 -2.03 -0.38 9.87
N PHE A 132 -1.96 0.87 9.40
CA PHE A 132 -0.74 1.70 9.47
C PHE A 132 -0.32 2.02 10.92
N VAL A 133 -1.28 2.10 11.85
CA VAL A 133 -1.00 2.24 13.30
C VAL A 133 -0.25 1.04 13.84
N ASN A 134 -0.49 -0.16 13.33
CA ASN A 134 0.15 -1.40 13.76
C ASN A 134 1.51 -1.69 13.10
N TYR A 135 2.02 -0.81 12.24
CA TYR A 135 3.31 -1.00 11.58
C TYR A 135 4.51 -1.24 12.50
N PRO A 136 4.61 -0.62 13.69
CA PRO A 136 5.65 -0.98 14.66
C PRO A 136 5.67 -2.45 15.08
N ILE A 137 4.57 -3.19 14.87
CA ILE A 137 4.43 -4.62 15.18
C ILE A 137 4.45 -5.44 13.88
N THR A 138 3.63 -5.07 12.89
CA THR A 138 3.47 -5.81 11.63
C THR A 138 4.77 -5.89 10.83
N VAL A 139 5.53 -4.79 10.72
CA VAL A 139 6.75 -4.76 9.90
C VAL A 139 7.84 -5.66 10.50
N PRO A 140 8.19 -5.57 11.79
CA PRO A 140 9.13 -6.52 12.39
C PRO A 140 8.71 -7.98 12.25
N ALA A 141 7.41 -8.29 12.46
CA ALA A 141 6.90 -9.65 12.31
C ALA A 141 7.04 -10.18 10.87
N ALA A 142 6.73 -9.34 9.86
CA ALA A 142 6.90 -9.69 8.45
C ALA A 142 8.38 -9.92 8.09
N ARG A 143 9.29 -9.07 8.58
CA ARG A 143 10.74 -9.22 8.40
C ARG A 143 11.26 -10.52 9.02
N GLU A 144 10.88 -10.80 10.26
CA GLU A 144 11.30 -12.00 10.98
C GLU A 144 10.81 -13.26 10.27
N TYR A 145 9.55 -13.26 9.83
CA TYR A 145 8.98 -14.37 9.07
C TYR A 145 9.72 -14.58 7.73
N ALA A 146 9.94 -13.51 6.97
CA ALA A 146 10.72 -13.56 5.73
C ALA A 146 12.13 -14.13 5.96
N TRP A 147 12.81 -13.67 7.01
CA TRP A 147 14.15 -14.12 7.37
C TRP A 147 14.19 -15.61 7.72
N LYS A 148 13.23 -16.11 8.53
CA LYS A 148 13.09 -17.54 8.86
C LYS A 148 12.93 -18.42 7.62
N HIS A 149 12.41 -17.85 6.54
CA HIS A 149 12.20 -18.50 5.25
C HIS A 149 13.29 -18.20 4.20
N GLY A 150 14.42 -17.61 4.60
CA GLY A 150 15.55 -17.32 3.72
C GLY A 150 15.25 -16.24 2.68
N ILE A 151 14.30 -15.35 2.95
CA ILE A 151 14.00 -14.18 2.13
C ILE A 151 14.78 -12.99 2.73
N PRO A 152 15.72 -12.37 1.98
CA PRO A 152 16.45 -11.22 2.49
C PRO A 152 15.50 -10.04 2.71
N SER A 153 15.76 -9.28 3.78
CA SER A 153 15.08 -8.00 4.02
C SER A 153 15.35 -7.04 2.87
N VAL A 154 14.31 -6.33 2.43
CA VAL A 154 14.32 -5.43 1.26
C VAL A 154 14.73 -4.02 1.65
#